data_AF-A0A183E713-F1
#
_entry.id   AF-A0A183E713-F1
#
_cell.length_a   1.000
_cell.length_b   1.000
_cell.length_c   1.000
_cell.angle_alpha   90.00
_cell.angle_beta   90.00
_cell.angle_gamma   90.00
#
_symmetry.space_group_name_H-M   'P 1'
#
loop_
_entity.id
_entity.type
_entity.pdbx_description
1 polymer ?
#
loop_
_entity_poly.entity_id
_entity_poly.type
_entity_poly.pdbx_seq_one_letter_code
_entity_poly.pdbx_strand_id
1 'polypeptide(L)'
;MVTEEFIEYVQEDALSVEVWGHRSSGFGNDFERWAEVTRRIELHERWAEVTRRIELHVDIKEMNDMGQYVSVEVHPSNDVLTGGIYQLKQVSTRNCYSM
;
A
#
# COMPACT_ATOMS: atom_id res chain seq x y z
N MET A 1 3.82 24.23 -10.07
CA MET A 1 2.68 24.28 -11.02
C MET A 1 2.70 22.98 -11.81
N VAL A 2 1.55 22.39 -12.05
CA VAL A 2 1.43 21.16 -12.84
C VAL A 2 1.54 21.53 -14.33
N THR A 3 2.36 20.81 -15.10
CA THR A 3 2.62 21.07 -16.53
C THR A 3 1.74 20.19 -17.43
N GLU A 4 1.57 20.59 -18.68
CA GLU A 4 0.75 19.86 -19.67
C GLU A 4 1.37 18.48 -19.99
N GLU A 5 2.70 18.41 -20.09
CA GLU A 5 3.47 17.16 -20.22
C GLU A 5 3.21 16.18 -19.06
N PHE A 6 3.08 16.68 -17.83
CA PHE A 6 2.75 15.85 -16.67
C PHE A 6 1.32 15.30 -16.74
N ILE A 7 0.37 16.07 -17.28
CA ILE A 7 -1.02 15.62 -17.43
C ILE A 7 -1.14 14.56 -18.51
N GLU A 8 -0.47 14.71 -19.66
CA GLU A 8 -0.41 13.65 -20.69
C GLU A 8 0.20 12.37 -20.13
N TYR A 9 1.32 12.46 -19.40
CA TYR A 9 1.94 11.30 -18.76
C TYR A 9 1.00 10.59 -17.78
N VAL A 10 0.29 11.34 -16.93
CA VAL A 10 -0.71 10.78 -16.01
C VAL A 10 -1.91 10.22 -16.77
N GLN A 11 -2.30 10.74 -17.93
CA GLN A 11 -3.42 10.19 -18.67
C GLN A 11 -3.07 8.90 -19.43
N GLU A 12 -1.83 8.77 -19.92
CA GLU A 12 -1.39 7.59 -20.67
C GLU A 12 -0.91 6.45 -19.75
N ASP A 13 -0.18 6.77 -18.68
CA ASP A 13 0.53 5.78 -17.86
C ASP A 13 0.07 5.74 -16.38
N ALA A 14 -0.92 6.54 -15.96
CA ALA A 14 -1.38 6.44 -14.58
C ALA A 14 -2.12 5.14 -14.31
N LEU A 15 -1.88 4.66 -13.11
CA LEU A 15 -2.36 3.40 -12.65
C LEU A 15 -3.07 3.56 -11.32
N SER A 16 -4.35 3.21 -11.29
CA SER A 16 -5.11 3.13 -10.05
C SER A 16 -4.83 1.79 -9.37
N VAL A 17 -4.45 1.85 -8.09
CA VAL A 17 -4.29 0.65 -7.25
C VAL A 17 -5.40 0.68 -6.22
N GLU A 18 -6.26 -0.33 -6.28
CA GLU A 18 -7.35 -0.49 -5.32
C GLU A 18 -7.03 -1.64 -4.36
N VAL A 19 -7.06 -1.34 -3.06
CA VAL A 19 -6.73 -2.30 -2.00
C VAL A 19 -8.02 -2.79 -1.36
N TRP A 20 -8.32 -4.07 -1.56
CA TRP A 20 -9.50 -4.73 -1.01
C TRP A 20 -9.13 -5.71 0.10
N GLY A 21 -9.85 -5.67 1.23
CA GLY A 21 -9.74 -6.69 2.28
C GLY A 21 -10.57 -7.93 1.93
N HIS A 22 -9.95 -9.11 1.90
CA HIS A 22 -10.65 -10.35 1.59
C HIS A 22 -11.35 -10.91 2.85
N ARG A 23 -12.67 -11.06 2.81
CA ARG A 23 -13.40 -12.02 3.66
C ARG A 23 -13.72 -13.23 2.80
N SER A 24 -13.16 -14.38 3.17
CA SER A 24 -13.26 -15.63 2.40
C SER A 24 -14.72 -16.05 2.21
N SER A 25 -15.15 -16.21 0.96
CA SER A 25 -16.40 -16.89 0.61
C SER A 25 -16.20 -17.71 -0.67
N GLY A 26 -16.67 -18.95 -0.63
CA GLY A 26 -16.20 -20.08 -1.42
C GLY A 26 -16.73 -20.19 -2.85
N PHE A 27 -15.90 -20.87 -3.66
CA PHE A 27 -16.13 -21.70 -4.84
C PHE A 27 -17.09 -21.21 -5.95
N GLY A 28 -16.51 -20.90 -7.12
CA GLY A 28 -17.19 -20.69 -8.41
C GLY A 28 -16.46 -21.37 -9.58
N ASN A 29 -17.19 -21.54 -10.70
CA ASN A 29 -16.99 -22.43 -11.85
C ASN A 29 -15.61 -22.40 -12.58
N ASP A 30 -15.18 -23.56 -13.09
CA ASP A 30 -13.85 -23.79 -13.66
C ASP A 30 -13.53 -23.04 -14.98
N PHE A 31 -14.50 -22.72 -15.84
CA PHE A 31 -14.22 -21.97 -17.08
C PHE A 31 -13.93 -20.48 -16.81
N GLU A 32 -14.68 -19.89 -15.89
CA GLU A 32 -14.47 -18.52 -15.41
C GLU A 32 -13.13 -18.41 -14.69
N ARG A 33 -12.74 -19.47 -13.98
CA ARG A 33 -11.43 -19.62 -13.33
C ARG A 33 -10.25 -19.61 -14.32
N TRP A 34 -10.34 -20.26 -15.47
CA TRP A 34 -9.24 -20.24 -16.47
C TRP A 34 -9.07 -18.87 -17.12
N ALA A 35 -10.17 -18.22 -17.53
CA ALA A 35 -10.12 -16.86 -18.06
C ALA A 35 -9.64 -15.86 -17.01
N GLU A 36 -10.03 -16.04 -15.74
CA GLU A 36 -9.53 -15.26 -14.61
C GLU A 36 -8.03 -15.51 -14.36
N VAL A 37 -7.55 -16.76 -14.46
CA VAL A 37 -6.14 -17.10 -14.29
C VAL A 37 -5.28 -16.45 -15.38
N THR A 38 -5.67 -16.54 -16.66
CA THR A 38 -4.92 -15.91 -17.76
C THR A 38 -4.87 -14.39 -17.60
N ARG A 39 -6.00 -13.75 -17.28
CA ARG A 39 -6.04 -12.30 -16.99
C ARG A 39 -5.18 -11.93 -15.78
N ARG A 40 -5.16 -12.75 -14.72
CA ARG A 40 -4.30 -12.54 -13.55
C ARG A 40 -2.82 -12.67 -13.90
N ILE A 41 -2.43 -13.59 -14.80
CA ILE A 41 -1.05 -13.76 -15.26
C ILE A 41 -0.61 -12.55 -16.10
N GLU A 42 -1.40 -12.13 -17.09
CA GLU A 42 -1.11 -10.93 -17.90
C GLU A 42 -1.02 -9.67 -17.05
N LEU A 43 -1.95 -9.51 -16.10
CA LEU A 43 -1.90 -8.42 -15.13
C LEU A 43 -0.64 -8.53 -14.26
N HIS A 44 -0.27 -9.71 -13.79
CA HIS A 44 0.93 -9.91 -12.96
C HIS A 44 2.20 -9.55 -13.72
N GLU A 45 2.33 -9.93 -14.99
CA GLU A 45 3.50 -9.57 -15.81
C GLU A 45 3.58 -8.06 -16.07
N ARG A 46 2.45 -7.42 -16.42
CA ARG A 46 2.38 -5.95 -16.55
C ARG A 46 2.65 -5.26 -15.21
N TRP A 47 2.16 -5.81 -14.10
CA TRP A 47 2.44 -5.30 -12.76
C TRP A 47 3.90 -5.43 -12.40
N ALA A 48 4.53 -6.55 -12.74
CA ALA A 48 5.94 -6.77 -12.50
C ALA A 48 6.82 -5.82 -13.31
N GLU A 49 6.41 -5.42 -14.52
CA GLU A 49 7.10 -4.39 -15.30
C GLU A 49 6.92 -3.00 -14.68
N VAL A 50 5.69 -2.63 -14.32
CA VAL A 50 5.37 -1.33 -13.72
C VAL A 50 6.04 -1.18 -12.35
N THR A 51 5.94 -2.17 -11.48
CA THR A 51 6.53 -2.15 -10.13
C THR A 51 8.05 -2.07 -10.18
N ARG A 52 8.71 -2.62 -11.22
CA ARG A 52 10.16 -2.46 -11.41
C ARG A 52 10.59 -1.02 -11.69
N ARG A 53 9.68 -0.17 -12.17
CA ARG A 53 9.94 1.24 -12.49
C ARG A 53 9.45 2.19 -11.40
N ILE A 54 8.69 1.70 -10.42
CA ILE A 54 8.16 2.52 -9.32
C ILE A 54 9.13 2.49 -8.15
N GLU A 55 9.59 3.67 -7.76
CA GLU A 55 10.22 3.89 -6.46
C GLU A 55 9.14 4.40 -5.49
N LEU A 56 8.85 3.62 -4.45
CA LEU A 56 7.90 3.98 -3.40
C LEU A 56 8.65 4.33 -2.13
N HIS A 57 8.51 5.57 -1.67
CA HIS A 57 9.00 6.01 -0.36
C HIS A 57 7.83 6.20 0.60
N VAL A 58 7.91 5.60 1.78
CA VAL A 58 6.90 5.72 2.84
C VAL A 58 7.60 6.23 4.11
N ASP A 59 7.18 7.40 4.59
CA ASP A 59 7.58 7.96 5.90
C ASP A 59 6.33 8.08 6.77
N ILE A 60 6.28 7.29 7.85
CA ILE A 60 5.17 7.29 8.81
C ILE A 60 5.60 8.16 9.99
N LYS A 61 4.78 9.13 10.35
CA LYS A 61 5.01 9.99 11.52
C LYS A 61 3.99 9.76 12.61
N GLU A 62 4.46 9.68 13.84
CA GLU A 62 3.64 9.66 15.05
C GLU A 62 3.75 10.99 15.80
N MET A 63 2.71 11.36 16.53
CA MET A 63 2.72 12.55 17.40
C MET A 63 3.35 12.16 18.74
N ASN A 64 4.42 12.85 19.15
CA ASN A 64 5.06 12.63 20.44
C ASN A 64 4.33 13.37 21.58
N ASP A 65 4.77 13.16 22.83
CA ASP A 65 4.20 13.79 24.03
C ASP A 65 4.29 15.33 24.04
N MET A 66 5.11 15.91 23.16
CA MET A 66 5.26 17.36 22.97
C MET A 66 4.36 17.89 21.84
N GLY A 67 3.50 17.06 21.26
CA GLY A 67 2.61 17.43 20.15
C GLY A 67 3.30 17.56 18.79
N GLN A 68 4.51 17.03 18.65
CA GLN A 68 5.30 17.13 17.41
C GLN A 68 5.22 15.83 16.62
N TYR A 69 5.08 15.93 15.30
CA TYR A 69 5.17 14.78 14.40
C TYR A 69 6.64 14.36 14.22
N VAL A 70 6.96 13.15 14.68
CA VAL A 70 8.28 12.52 14.57
C VAL A 70 8.17 11.22 13.78
N SER A 71 9.22 10.82 13.06
CA SER A 71 9.20 9.55 12.33
C SER A 71 9.08 8.37 13.29
N VAL A 72 8.27 7.40 12.90
CA VAL A 72 8.05 6.15 13.64
C VAL A 72 9.31 5.31 13.60
N GLU A 73 9.61 4.66 14.72
CA GLU A 73 10.73 3.71 14.78
C GLU A 73 10.45 2.50 13.88
N VAL A 74 11.40 2.18 13.00
CA VAL A 74 11.30 1.05 12.08
C VAL A 74 12.35 0.02 12.41
N HIS A 75 11.92 -1.22 12.66
CA HIS A 75 12.81 -2.36 12.76
C HIS A 75 12.89 -3.08 11.41
N PRO A 76 14.05 -3.08 10.73
CA PRO A 76 14.19 -3.79 9.47
C PRO A 76 14.05 -5.29 9.72
N SER A 77 13.28 -5.96 8.84
CA SER A 77 13.04 -7.40 8.93
C SER A 77 13.09 -8.01 7.55
N ASN A 78 13.90 -9.06 7.38
CA ASN A 78 14.18 -9.67 6.07
C ASN A 78 12.97 -10.41 5.46
N ASP A 79 11.97 -10.71 6.27
CA ASP A 79 10.70 -11.33 5.89
C ASP A 79 9.61 -10.32 5.50
N VAL A 80 9.90 -9.02 5.57
CA VAL A 80 8.93 -7.95 5.31
C VAL A 80 9.36 -7.12 4.09
N LEU A 81 8.58 -7.21 3.02
CA LEU A 81 8.84 -6.49 1.76
C LEU A 81 8.54 -4.99 1.83
N THR A 82 7.98 -4.49 2.94
CA THR A 82 7.57 -3.09 3.14
C THR A 82 8.59 -2.25 3.92
N GLY A 83 9.86 -2.65 3.93
CA GLY A 83 10.95 -1.88 4.53
C GLY A 83 11.11 -2.02 6.05
N GLY A 84 10.29 -2.84 6.71
CA GLY A 84 10.41 -3.15 8.14
C GLY A 84 9.09 -3.12 8.90
N ILE A 85 9.17 -3.35 10.21
CA ILE A 85 8.06 -3.30 11.16
C ILE A 85 8.07 -1.93 11.84
N TYR A 86 6.99 -1.17 11.68
CA TYR A 86 6.80 0.16 12.27
C TYR A 86 6.23 0.02 13.69
N GLN A 87 6.94 0.52 14.70
CA GLN A 87 6.56 0.45 16.11
C GLN A 87 5.91 1.75 16.56
N LEU A 88 4.58 1.78 16.58
CA LEU A 88 3.82 2.92 17.09
C LEU A 88 3.78 2.90 18.62
N LYS A 89 4.06 4.04 19.25
CA LYS A 89 3.90 4.19 20.69
C LYS A 89 2.42 4.35 21.03
N GLN A 90 1.82 3.28 21.56
CA GLN A 90 0.43 3.32 21.97
C GLN A 90 0.25 4.22 23.20
N VAL A 91 -0.59 5.25 23.07
CA VAL A 91 -1.04 6.03 24.22
C VAL A 91 -2.09 5.20 24.97
N SER A 92 -1.88 4.98 26.27
CA SER A 92 -2.81 4.24 27.13
C SER A 92 -4.21 4.89 27.09
N THR A 93 -5.22 4.14 26.66
CA THR A 93 -6.62 4.57 26.52
C THR A 93 -7.26 5.02 27.84
N ARG A 94 -6.59 4.80 28.98
CA ARG A 94 -7.10 5.11 30.32
C ARG A 94 -7.32 6.61 30.59
N ASN A 95 -6.72 7.50 29.80
CA ASN A 95 -6.90 8.95 29.94
C ASN A 95 -7.82 9.58 28.87
N CYS A 96 -8.35 8.81 27.92
CA CYS A 96 -9.21 9.34 26.84
C CYS A 96 -10.71 9.43 27.21
N TYR A 97 -11.10 8.92 28.39
CA TYR A 97 -12.49 8.91 28.87
C TYR A 97 -12.74 9.83 30.09
N SER A 98 -11.79 10.71 30.43
CA SER A 98 -11.97 11.67 31.55
C SER A 98 -11.99 13.14 31.09
N MET A 99 -12.55 13.42 29.92
CA MET A 99 -13.01 14.77 29.55
C MET A 99 -14.53 14.82 29.56
#